data_AF-A0A3N7F684-F1
#
_entry.id   AF-A0A3N7F684-F1
#
_cell.length_a   1.000
_cell.length_b   1.000
_cell.length_c   1.000
_cell.angle_alpha   90.00
_cell.angle_beta   90.00
_cell.angle_gamma   90.00
#
_symmetry.space_group_name_H-M   'P 1'
#
loop_
_entity.id
_entity.type
_entity.pdbx_description
1 polymer ?
#
loop_
_entity_poly.entity_id
_entity_poly.type
_entity_poly.pdbx_seq_one_letter_code
_entity_poly.pdbx_strand_id
1 'polypeptide(L)'
;MEIIYFQSNTYGAPQGKCLRYRKVVVDCEEDDLALVENDMVCYKGKWGMLDGDGKLIIPAEYDFIDCICSETQFKVALGDLVIDLCKSQIGGEITYIAKGAKWGIINENNEILVPIQYDWVEELALNNYAVNIGCTLEYNDNYQEEYWFAQNGKWGVVDANHKIIVPIEYDSYYNTAKKYEDLIFVQKGRPYFDEQEPYDVFDYGGNLLYSNIQGFVVRIFGSP
;
A
#
# COMPACT_ATOMS: atom_id res chain seq x y z
N MET A 1 1.34 -24.72 10.62
CA MET A 1 1.37 -23.35 11.15
C MET A 1 2.82 -22.99 11.30
N GLU A 2 3.26 -22.00 10.55
CA GLU A 2 4.62 -21.49 10.54
C GLU A 2 4.61 -20.04 11.02
N ILE A 3 5.54 -19.70 11.91
CA ILE A 3 5.66 -18.35 12.46
C ILE A 3 6.76 -17.64 11.70
N ILE A 4 6.39 -16.51 11.10
CA ILE A 4 7.19 -15.76 10.14
C ILE A 4 7.63 -14.47 10.85
N TYR A 5 8.92 -14.36 11.16
CA TYR A 5 9.53 -13.23 11.88
C TYR A 5 10.16 -12.21 10.92
N PHE A 6 9.45 -11.14 10.58
CA PHE A 6 9.91 -10.22 9.52
C PHE A 6 9.71 -8.75 9.87
N GLN A 7 10.55 -7.91 9.25
CA GLN A 7 10.38 -6.47 9.21
C GLN A 7 9.45 -6.16 8.03
N SER A 8 8.41 -5.34 8.25
CA SER A 8 7.51 -4.94 7.14
C SER A 8 8.30 -4.25 6.04
N ASN A 9 7.96 -4.56 4.79
CA ASN A 9 8.54 -3.98 3.58
C ASN A 9 7.73 -2.78 3.07
N THR A 10 6.69 -2.34 3.80
CA THR A 10 5.99 -1.10 3.48
C THR A 10 6.93 0.08 3.71
N TYR A 11 7.17 0.89 2.67
CA TYR A 11 8.04 2.07 2.73
C TYR A 11 7.57 3.02 3.85
N GLY A 12 8.39 3.17 4.90
CA GLY A 12 8.07 3.99 6.08
C GLY A 12 7.56 3.21 7.29
N ALA A 13 7.33 1.90 7.19
CA ALA A 13 6.98 1.08 8.34
C ALA A 13 8.09 1.15 9.42
N PRO A 14 7.73 1.18 10.72
CA PRO A 14 8.68 1.45 11.80
C PRO A 14 9.79 0.40 11.86
N GLN A 15 10.97 0.76 11.35
CA GLN A 15 12.20 0.00 11.56
C GLN A 15 12.62 0.13 13.04
N GLY A 16 12.69 -1.00 13.74
CA GLY A 16 13.26 -1.09 15.10
C GLY A 16 12.28 -1.19 16.27
N LYS A 17 10.96 -1.29 16.03
CA LYS A 17 9.94 -1.52 17.10
C LYS A 17 8.88 -2.60 16.81
N CYS A 18 9.03 -3.39 15.74
CA CYS A 18 8.17 -4.56 15.44
C CYS A 18 8.38 -5.76 16.40
N LEU A 19 8.38 -5.54 17.71
CA LEU A 19 8.23 -6.62 18.70
C LEU A 19 6.77 -6.87 19.07
N ARG A 20 5.86 -5.97 18.70
CA ARG A 20 4.45 -6.04 19.12
C ARG A 20 3.65 -7.09 18.36
N TYR A 21 3.96 -7.33 17.09
CA TYR A 21 3.20 -8.25 16.23
C TYR A 21 4.11 -9.16 15.40
N ARG A 22 3.63 -10.37 15.09
CA ARG A 22 4.33 -11.35 14.25
C ARG A 22 3.35 -11.98 13.26
N LYS A 23 3.76 -12.08 12.00
CA LYS A 23 2.96 -12.73 10.96
C LYS A 23 2.96 -14.25 11.19
N VAL A 24 1.82 -14.87 10.93
CA VAL A 24 1.66 -16.33 10.99
C VAL A 24 0.97 -16.81 9.73
N VAL A 25 1.43 -17.94 9.19
CA VAL A 25 0.83 -18.56 8.01
C VAL A 25 0.40 -19.99 8.32
N VAL A 26 -0.82 -20.30 7.94
CA VAL A 26 -1.43 -21.64 8.02
C VAL A 26 -1.53 -22.20 6.61
N ASP A 27 -1.36 -23.52 6.50
CA ASP A 27 -1.24 -24.24 5.21
C ASP A 27 -0.15 -23.62 4.33
N CYS A 28 0.98 -23.32 4.96
CA CYS A 28 2.12 -22.64 4.36
C CYS A 28 2.78 -23.54 3.30
N GLU A 29 2.92 -23.00 2.08
CA GLU A 29 3.78 -23.52 1.03
C GLU A 29 4.85 -22.46 0.73
N GLU A 30 6.12 -22.84 0.83
CA GLU A 30 7.28 -21.99 0.51
C GLU A 30 7.72 -22.21 -0.93
N ASP A 31 8.04 -21.11 -1.64
CA ASP A 31 8.62 -21.15 -2.98
C ASP A 31 10.15 -20.99 -2.92
N ASP A 32 10.85 -22.13 -2.82
CA ASP A 32 12.33 -22.21 -2.80
C ASP A 32 13.01 -21.65 -4.07
N LEU A 33 12.24 -21.33 -5.12
CA LEU A 33 12.74 -20.77 -6.38
C LEU A 33 12.47 -19.27 -6.51
N ALA A 34 11.97 -18.62 -5.45
CA ALA A 34 11.81 -17.18 -5.40
C ALA A 34 13.14 -16.48 -5.69
N LEU A 35 13.09 -15.48 -6.58
CA LEU A 35 14.25 -14.69 -6.99
C LEU A 35 14.53 -13.53 -6.01
N VAL A 36 13.62 -13.29 -5.07
CA VAL A 36 13.64 -12.18 -4.12
C VAL A 36 13.17 -12.68 -2.76
N GLU A 37 13.72 -12.13 -1.68
CA GLU A 37 13.36 -12.46 -0.30
C GLU A 37 12.17 -11.60 0.16
N ASN A 38 11.01 -11.78 -0.49
CA ASN A 38 9.79 -11.04 -0.20
C ASN A 38 8.68 -11.97 0.31
N ASP A 39 8.12 -11.68 1.49
CA ASP A 39 7.10 -12.51 2.13
C ASP A 39 5.93 -12.90 1.22
N MET A 40 5.38 -11.96 0.44
CA MET A 40 4.25 -12.23 -0.45
C MET A 40 4.64 -13.12 -1.62
N VAL A 41 5.93 -13.13 -2.01
CA VAL A 41 6.47 -13.99 -3.08
C VAL A 41 6.83 -15.37 -2.54
N CYS A 42 7.54 -15.42 -1.41
CA CYS A 42 8.13 -16.64 -0.87
C CYS A 42 7.10 -17.56 -0.22
N TYR A 43 6.02 -17.03 0.36
CA TYR A 43 5.09 -17.83 1.15
C TYR A 43 3.66 -17.73 0.65
N LYS A 44 3.02 -18.88 0.51
CA LYS A 44 1.59 -19.03 0.18
C LYS A 44 0.86 -19.68 1.34
N GLY A 45 -0.40 -19.32 1.54
CA GLY A 45 -1.24 -19.87 2.62
C GLY A 45 -2.22 -18.83 3.13
N LYS A 46 -2.78 -19.08 4.31
CA LYS A 46 -3.65 -18.11 4.99
C LYS A 46 -2.90 -17.42 6.12
N TRP A 47 -2.92 -16.10 6.08
CA TRP A 47 -2.14 -15.21 6.92
C TRP A 47 -2.98 -14.62 8.05
N GLY A 48 -2.35 -14.53 9.22
CA GLY A 48 -2.88 -13.85 10.40
C GLY A 48 -1.77 -13.13 11.16
N MET A 49 -2.09 -12.66 12.36
CA MET A 49 -1.16 -11.92 13.21
C MET A 49 -1.21 -12.40 14.65
N LEU A 50 -0.03 -12.59 15.23
CA LEU A 50 0.17 -12.84 16.65
C LEU A 50 0.62 -11.53 17.33
N ASP A 51 0.31 -11.36 18.62
CA ASP A 51 0.96 -10.35 19.44
C ASP A 51 2.37 -10.79 19.93
N GLY A 52 3.03 -9.91 20.69
CA GLY A 52 4.38 -10.14 21.21
C GLY A 52 4.49 -11.33 22.18
N ASP A 53 3.37 -11.70 22.81
CA ASP A 53 3.24 -12.85 23.69
C ASP A 53 2.88 -14.15 22.94
N GLY A 54 2.67 -14.06 21.61
CA GLY A 54 2.33 -15.17 20.74
C GLY A 54 0.84 -15.52 20.70
N LYS A 55 -0.04 -14.65 21.22
CA LYS A 55 -1.50 -14.82 21.11
C LYS A 55 -1.97 -14.39 19.73
N LEU A 56 -2.80 -15.21 19.10
CA LEU A 56 -3.47 -14.86 17.84
C LEU A 56 -4.44 -13.71 18.05
N ILE A 57 -4.16 -12.57 17.41
CA ILE A 57 -4.99 -11.36 17.45
C ILE A 57 -5.78 -11.16 16.16
N ILE A 58 -5.18 -11.53 15.01
CA ILE A 58 -5.85 -11.55 13.72
C ILE A 58 -5.88 -13.02 13.26
N PRO A 59 -7.06 -13.61 13.00
CA PRO A 59 -7.16 -14.98 12.55
C PRO A 59 -6.48 -15.18 11.19
N ALA A 60 -5.96 -16.39 10.96
CA ALA A 60 -5.31 -16.76 9.72
C ALA A 60 -6.33 -17.05 8.61
N GLU A 61 -6.93 -15.99 8.07
CA GLU A 61 -8.03 -16.05 7.10
C GLU A 61 -7.76 -15.24 5.83
N TYR A 62 -6.73 -14.39 5.84
CA TYR A 62 -6.37 -13.51 4.73
C TYR A 62 -5.37 -14.17 3.79
N ASP A 63 -5.37 -13.75 2.53
CA ASP A 63 -4.38 -14.21 1.54
C ASP A 63 -3.03 -13.52 1.71
N PHE A 64 -3.03 -12.35 2.34
CA PHE A 64 -1.83 -11.69 2.82
C PHE A 64 -2.19 -10.69 3.92
N ILE A 65 -1.25 -10.44 4.83
CA ILE A 65 -1.34 -9.38 5.84
C ILE A 65 0.03 -8.75 6.00
N ASP A 66 0.08 -7.43 6.11
CA ASP A 66 1.31 -6.72 6.46
C ASP A 66 1.05 -5.56 7.42
N CYS A 67 2.10 -5.22 8.15
CA CYS A 67 2.10 -4.01 8.96
C CYS A 67 2.23 -2.78 8.05
N ILE A 68 1.67 -1.66 8.51
CA ILE A 68 1.88 -0.35 7.92
C ILE A 68 2.53 0.56 8.98
N CYS A 69 2.70 1.85 8.72
CA CYS A 69 3.29 2.79 9.67
C CYS A 69 2.46 2.92 10.96
N SER A 70 1.13 2.81 10.84
CA SER A 70 0.22 2.72 11.98
C SER A 70 0.52 1.53 12.89
N GLU A 71 0.58 1.77 14.21
CA GLU A 71 0.86 0.73 15.21
C GLU A 71 -0.35 -0.17 15.55
N THR A 72 -1.54 0.13 15.01
CA THR A 72 -2.79 -0.55 15.40
C THR A 72 -3.63 -0.98 14.21
N GLN A 73 -3.07 -0.89 13.00
CA GLN A 73 -3.77 -1.20 11.76
C GLN A 73 -2.90 -2.08 10.87
N PHE A 74 -3.55 -2.90 10.07
CA PHE A 74 -2.90 -3.82 9.17
C PHE A 74 -3.50 -3.69 7.78
N LYS A 75 -2.63 -3.79 6.78
CA LYS A 75 -3.04 -3.96 5.40
C LYS A 75 -3.30 -5.44 5.15
N VAL A 76 -4.45 -5.76 4.58
CA VAL A 76 -4.85 -7.14 4.29
C VAL A 76 -5.24 -7.31 2.85
N ALA A 77 -4.97 -8.50 2.31
CA ALA A 77 -5.46 -8.96 1.03
C ALA A 77 -6.41 -10.15 1.23
N LEU A 78 -7.49 -10.19 0.46
CA LEU A 78 -8.43 -11.32 0.44
C LEU A 78 -8.85 -11.63 -1.01
N GLY A 79 -8.88 -12.92 -1.37
CA GLY A 79 -9.28 -13.42 -2.68
C GLY A 79 -8.52 -14.71 -3.05
N ASP A 80 -8.19 -14.86 -4.32
CA ASP A 80 -7.31 -15.91 -4.82
C ASP A 80 -5.98 -15.25 -5.19
N LEU A 81 -5.19 -14.83 -4.19
CA LEU A 81 -3.93 -14.12 -4.45
C LEU A 81 -2.95 -15.03 -5.20
N VAL A 82 -2.59 -14.62 -6.41
CA VAL A 82 -1.60 -15.30 -7.25
C VAL A 82 -0.46 -14.36 -7.55
N ILE A 83 0.76 -14.85 -7.36
CA ILE A 83 2.01 -14.18 -7.69
C ILE A 83 2.64 -14.88 -8.89
N ASP A 84 2.74 -14.18 -10.02
CA ASP A 84 3.30 -14.70 -11.27
C ASP A 84 4.60 -13.98 -11.64
N LEU A 85 5.58 -14.71 -12.18
CA LEU A 85 6.70 -14.12 -12.89
C LEU A 85 6.29 -13.79 -14.34
N CYS A 86 6.34 -12.52 -14.71
CA CYS A 86 5.92 -12.02 -16.02
C CYS A 86 6.85 -10.90 -16.50
N LYS A 87 6.81 -10.60 -17.79
CA LYS A 87 7.51 -9.44 -18.33
C LYS A 87 6.78 -8.16 -17.89
N SER A 88 7.47 -7.27 -17.19
CA SER A 88 6.96 -5.97 -16.74
C SER A 88 6.42 -5.17 -17.94
N GLN A 89 5.34 -4.44 -17.70
CA GLN A 89 4.81 -3.49 -18.68
C GLN A 89 5.74 -2.29 -18.88
N ILE A 90 6.69 -2.07 -17.95
CA ILE A 90 7.68 -1.00 -17.98
C ILE A 90 9.07 -1.61 -18.17
N GLY A 91 9.84 -1.16 -19.17
CA GLY A 91 11.22 -1.63 -19.40
C GLY A 91 11.34 -3.05 -19.95
N GLY A 92 10.33 -3.90 -19.76
CA GLY A 92 10.29 -5.26 -20.33
C GLY A 92 11.19 -6.26 -19.60
N GLU A 93 11.58 -5.99 -18.37
CA GLU A 93 12.31 -6.92 -17.52
C GLU A 93 11.33 -7.95 -16.92
N ILE A 94 11.83 -9.08 -16.42
CA ILE A 94 10.95 -10.04 -15.73
C ILE A 94 10.74 -9.53 -14.31
N THR A 95 9.49 -9.44 -13.87
CA THR A 95 9.09 -9.05 -12.53
C THR A 95 7.96 -9.93 -12.01
N TYR A 96 7.68 -9.84 -10.71
CA TYR A 96 6.52 -10.42 -10.08
C TYR A 96 5.28 -9.54 -10.27
N ILE A 97 4.15 -10.16 -10.58
CA ILE A 97 2.84 -9.52 -10.68
C ILE A 97 1.88 -10.21 -9.72
N ALA A 98 1.17 -9.43 -8.92
CA ALA A 98 0.15 -9.91 -8.00
C ALA A 98 -1.26 -9.71 -8.59
N LYS A 99 -2.10 -10.76 -8.51
CA LYS A 99 -3.45 -10.79 -9.08
C LYS A 99 -4.43 -11.54 -8.17
N GLY A 100 -5.71 -11.40 -8.44
CA GLY A 100 -6.77 -12.26 -7.87
C GLY A 100 -7.20 -11.93 -6.45
N ALA A 101 -6.56 -10.97 -5.78
CA ALA A 101 -6.96 -10.46 -4.47
C ALA A 101 -7.37 -8.99 -4.52
N LYS A 102 -8.16 -8.58 -3.52
CA LYS A 102 -8.45 -7.18 -3.21
C LYS A 102 -7.83 -6.81 -1.87
N TRP A 103 -7.59 -5.53 -1.69
CA TRP A 103 -6.87 -4.95 -0.56
C TRP A 103 -7.77 -4.04 0.26
N GLY A 104 -7.53 -4.03 1.57
CA GLY A 104 -8.20 -3.17 2.55
C GLY A 104 -7.35 -2.97 3.79
N ILE A 105 -7.90 -2.23 4.76
CA ILE A 105 -7.26 -1.95 6.04
C ILE A 105 -8.16 -2.43 7.16
N ILE A 106 -7.58 -3.16 8.10
CA ILE A 106 -8.24 -3.58 9.34
C ILE A 106 -7.53 -2.94 10.54
N ASN A 107 -8.20 -2.90 11.69
CA ASN A 107 -7.57 -2.59 12.96
C ASN A 107 -7.11 -3.85 13.72
N GLU A 108 -6.51 -3.67 14.89
CA GLU A 108 -6.04 -4.75 15.76
C GLU A 108 -7.13 -5.67 16.32
N ASN A 109 -8.41 -5.28 16.22
CA ASN A 109 -9.56 -6.10 16.57
C ASN A 109 -10.14 -6.87 15.35
N ASN A 110 -9.45 -6.85 14.22
CA ASN A 110 -9.91 -7.42 12.95
C ASN A 110 -11.18 -6.73 12.39
N GLU A 111 -11.45 -5.49 12.78
CA GLU A 111 -12.54 -4.69 12.22
C GLU A 111 -12.07 -4.03 10.92
N ILE A 112 -12.89 -4.12 9.88
CA ILE A 112 -12.61 -3.52 8.57
C ILE A 112 -12.80 -2.00 8.66
N LEU A 113 -11.69 -1.26 8.53
CA LEU A 113 -11.67 0.20 8.45
C LEU A 113 -11.83 0.68 7.01
N VAL A 114 -11.07 0.07 6.09
CA VAL A 114 -11.17 0.29 4.64
C VAL A 114 -11.58 -1.04 4.00
N PRO A 115 -12.73 -1.11 3.29
CA PRO A 115 -13.20 -2.34 2.68
C PRO A 115 -12.19 -3.01 1.77
N ILE A 116 -12.17 -4.34 1.82
CA ILE A 116 -11.29 -5.20 1.01
C ILE A 116 -11.86 -5.32 -0.40
N GLN A 117 -11.84 -4.22 -1.14
CA GLN A 117 -12.45 -4.10 -2.47
C GLN A 117 -11.55 -3.38 -3.50
N TYR A 118 -10.41 -2.86 -3.06
CA TYR A 118 -9.48 -2.10 -3.89
C TYR A 118 -8.45 -3.01 -4.53
N ASP A 119 -7.94 -2.63 -5.71
CA ASP A 119 -6.83 -3.37 -6.33
C ASP A 119 -5.52 -3.11 -5.59
N TRP A 120 -5.39 -1.97 -4.92
CA TRP A 120 -4.27 -1.66 -4.03
C TRP A 120 -4.63 -0.57 -3.02
N VAL A 121 -3.96 -0.60 -1.87
CA VAL A 121 -4.09 0.41 -0.80
C VAL A 121 -2.70 0.79 -0.30
N GLU A 122 -2.41 2.07 -0.17
CA GLU A 122 -1.17 2.61 0.37
C GLU A 122 -1.47 3.58 1.50
N GLU A 123 -0.71 3.51 2.58
CA GLU A 123 -0.80 4.49 3.66
C GLU A 123 -0.11 5.78 3.22
N LEU A 124 -0.89 6.86 3.15
CA LEU A 124 -0.39 8.19 2.77
C LEU A 124 0.03 8.98 4.00
N ALA A 125 -0.78 8.90 5.05
CA ALA A 125 -0.54 9.47 6.36
C ALA A 125 -1.33 8.68 7.40
N LEU A 126 -1.11 8.98 8.68
CA LEU A 126 -1.88 8.35 9.75
C LEU A 126 -3.38 8.48 9.48
N ASN A 127 -4.08 7.35 9.41
CA ASN A 127 -5.52 7.24 9.14
C ASN A 127 -5.99 7.74 7.75
N ASN A 128 -5.09 7.90 6.79
CA ASN A 128 -5.42 8.32 5.41
C ASN A 128 -4.72 7.39 4.41
N TYR A 129 -5.50 6.84 3.49
CA TYR A 129 -5.04 5.80 2.58
C TYR A 129 -5.34 6.17 1.14
N ALA A 130 -4.30 6.11 0.29
CA ALA A 130 -4.48 6.14 -1.15
C ALA A 130 -5.01 4.77 -1.59
N VAL A 131 -6.07 4.77 -2.39
CA VAL A 131 -6.73 3.55 -2.87
C VAL A 131 -6.75 3.54 -4.40
N ASN A 132 -6.46 2.39 -4.99
CA ASN A 132 -6.46 2.21 -6.45
C ASN A 132 -7.55 1.23 -6.89
N ILE A 133 -8.20 1.55 -8.02
CA ILE A 133 -9.06 0.63 -8.77
C ILE A 133 -8.54 0.51 -10.21
N GLY A 134 -8.29 -0.72 -10.65
CA GLY A 134 -7.89 -1.06 -12.02
C GLY A 134 -6.38 -1.11 -12.26
N CYS A 135 -5.54 -1.13 -11.21
CA CYS A 135 -4.10 -1.29 -11.39
C CYS A 135 -3.67 -2.73 -11.69
N THR A 136 -2.49 -2.84 -12.29
CA THR A 136 -1.65 -4.04 -12.20
C THR A 136 -0.66 -3.84 -11.07
N LEU A 137 -0.57 -4.79 -10.13
CA LEU A 137 0.37 -4.70 -9.02
C LEU A 137 1.67 -5.41 -9.42
N GLU A 138 2.75 -4.65 -9.60
CA GLU A 138 4.07 -5.16 -9.98
C GLU A 138 5.07 -5.02 -8.83
N TYR A 139 6.06 -5.90 -8.78
CA TYR A 139 7.18 -5.80 -7.86
C TYR A 139 8.32 -4.99 -8.48
N ASN A 140 8.94 -4.12 -7.70
CA ASN A 140 10.19 -3.48 -8.05
C ASN A 140 11.29 -4.17 -7.24
N ASP A 141 12.23 -4.81 -7.92
CA ASP A 141 13.40 -5.47 -7.33
C ASP A 141 14.71 -4.73 -7.65
N ASN A 142 14.62 -3.49 -8.15
CA ASN A 142 15.81 -2.70 -8.43
C ASN A 142 16.57 -2.42 -7.12
N TYR A 143 17.87 -2.72 -7.12
CA TYR A 143 18.84 -2.69 -6.01
C TYR A 143 18.79 -1.50 -5.02
N GLN A 144 18.02 -0.45 -5.28
CA GLN A 144 17.86 0.71 -4.41
C GLN A 144 16.58 0.67 -3.58
N GLU A 145 15.50 0.06 -4.08
CA GLU A 145 14.19 0.08 -3.43
C GLU A 145 13.37 -1.17 -3.84
N GLU A 146 13.11 -2.04 -2.86
CA GLU A 146 12.27 -3.24 -3.03
C GLU A 146 10.85 -2.98 -2.54
N TYR A 147 9.88 -2.96 -3.46
CA TYR A 147 8.48 -2.69 -3.10
C TYR A 147 7.48 -3.11 -4.17
N TRP A 148 6.23 -3.33 -3.74
CA TRP A 148 5.09 -3.50 -4.62
C TRP A 148 4.51 -2.15 -5.01
N PHE A 149 4.19 -1.97 -6.28
CA PHE A 149 3.62 -0.72 -6.78
C PHE A 149 2.50 -0.96 -7.79
N ALA A 150 1.48 -0.11 -7.70
CA ALA A 150 0.32 -0.14 -8.58
C ALA A 150 0.61 0.65 -9.87
N GLN A 151 0.56 -0.04 -11.01
CA GLN A 151 0.60 0.55 -12.33
C GLN A 151 -0.79 0.72 -12.91
N ASN A 152 -1.05 1.87 -13.51
CA ASN A 152 -2.35 2.25 -14.09
C ASN A 152 -3.47 2.29 -13.01
N GLY A 153 -4.71 2.19 -13.46
CA GLY A 153 -5.88 2.35 -12.61
C GLY A 153 -6.18 3.80 -12.26
N LYS A 154 -7.15 3.99 -11.38
CA LYS A 154 -7.54 5.28 -10.85
C LYS A 154 -7.32 5.31 -9.35
N TRP A 155 -6.72 6.40 -8.89
CA TRP A 155 -6.42 6.70 -7.50
C TRP A 155 -7.48 7.63 -6.92
N GLY A 156 -7.77 7.41 -5.64
CA GLY A 156 -8.43 8.34 -4.74
C GLY A 156 -7.85 8.20 -3.33
N VAL A 157 -8.42 8.92 -2.37
CA VAL A 157 -7.98 8.87 -0.96
C VAL A 157 -9.19 8.69 -0.06
N VAL A 158 -9.06 7.81 0.92
CA VAL A 158 -10.07 7.56 1.96
C VAL A 158 -9.47 7.72 3.35
N ASP A 159 -10.29 8.08 4.34
CA ASP A 159 -9.89 8.04 5.74
C ASP A 159 -10.13 6.65 6.38
N ALA A 160 -9.75 6.49 7.64
CA ALA A 160 -9.99 5.29 8.44
C ALA A 160 -11.46 4.99 8.78
N ASN A 161 -12.39 5.91 8.50
CA ASN A 161 -13.84 5.67 8.55
C ASN A 161 -14.40 5.34 7.15
N HIS A 162 -13.52 5.10 6.17
CA HIS A 162 -13.84 4.89 4.77
C HIS A 162 -14.56 6.08 4.10
N LYS A 163 -14.44 7.28 4.65
CA LYS A 163 -14.92 8.50 3.96
C LYS A 163 -14.00 8.78 2.79
N ILE A 164 -14.57 8.96 1.59
CA ILE A 164 -13.84 9.43 0.42
C ILE A 164 -13.42 10.89 0.64
N ILE A 165 -12.12 11.13 0.74
CA ILE A 165 -11.48 12.45 0.82
C ILE A 165 -11.22 12.97 -0.61
N VAL A 166 -10.64 12.13 -1.45
CA VAL A 166 -10.39 12.44 -2.86
C VAL A 166 -11.11 11.39 -3.73
N PRO A 167 -11.95 11.81 -4.70
CA PRO A 167 -12.62 10.90 -5.60
C PRO A 167 -11.64 9.99 -6.37
N ILE A 168 -12.06 8.75 -6.65
CA ILE A 168 -11.24 7.74 -7.33
C ILE A 168 -11.29 7.97 -8.85
N GLU A 169 -10.65 9.03 -9.31
CA GLU A 169 -10.67 9.45 -10.72
C GLU A 169 -9.33 9.99 -11.23
N TYR A 170 -8.30 10.00 -10.39
CA TYR A 170 -6.98 10.53 -10.70
C TYR A 170 -6.05 9.43 -11.20
N ASP A 171 -5.08 9.78 -12.04
CA ASP A 171 -4.12 8.83 -12.63
C ASP A 171 -2.86 8.67 -11.77
N SER A 172 -2.54 9.67 -10.95
CA SER A 172 -1.43 9.63 -10.01
C SER A 172 -1.67 10.58 -8.84
N TYR A 173 -0.91 10.37 -7.76
CA TYR A 173 -0.86 11.23 -6.60
C TYR A 173 0.58 11.42 -6.14
N TYR A 174 0.87 12.49 -5.41
CA TYR A 174 2.17 12.71 -4.81
C TYR A 174 2.20 12.11 -3.41
N ASN A 175 3.11 11.17 -3.15
CA ASN A 175 3.31 10.64 -1.81
C ASN A 175 4.00 11.72 -0.95
N THR A 176 3.21 12.38 -0.10
CA THR A 176 3.63 13.53 0.71
C THR A 176 4.18 13.16 2.09
N ALA A 177 4.31 11.86 2.42
CA ALA A 177 4.52 11.31 3.77
C ALA A 177 5.65 11.94 4.62
N LYS A 178 6.46 12.85 4.07
CA LYS A 178 7.53 13.58 4.79
C LYS A 178 7.61 15.09 4.53
N LYS A 179 6.79 15.68 3.65
CA LYS A 179 7.01 17.08 3.18
C LYS A 179 5.83 18.02 3.36
N TYR A 180 4.59 17.55 3.22
CA TYR A 180 3.39 18.39 3.32
C TYR A 180 2.33 17.65 4.12
N GLU A 181 2.43 17.76 5.45
CA GLU A 181 1.69 16.91 6.41
C GLU A 181 0.16 17.01 6.32
N ASP A 182 -0.39 17.98 5.58
CA ASP A 182 -1.84 18.24 5.50
C ASP A 182 -2.41 18.31 4.07
N LEU A 183 -1.60 18.04 3.04
CA LEU A 183 -1.99 18.22 1.63
C LEU A 183 -1.89 16.93 0.83
N ILE A 184 -2.88 16.74 -0.03
CA ILE A 184 -2.96 15.64 -0.99
C ILE A 184 -2.89 16.24 -2.39
N PHE A 185 -1.87 15.88 -3.15
CA PHE A 185 -1.71 16.32 -4.53
C PHE A 185 -2.08 15.18 -5.46
N VAL A 186 -2.97 15.45 -6.42
CA VAL A 186 -3.46 14.44 -7.36
C VAL A 186 -3.49 14.98 -8.79
N GLN A 187 -3.27 14.10 -9.75
CA GLN A 187 -3.07 14.50 -11.14
C GLN A 187 -3.78 13.54 -12.10
N LYS A 188 -4.35 14.12 -13.17
CA LYS A 188 -4.99 13.38 -14.28
C LYS A 188 -4.08 13.34 -15.50
N GLY A 189 -4.22 12.29 -16.30
CA GLY A 189 -3.54 12.14 -17.59
C GLY A 189 -2.06 11.76 -17.52
N ARG A 190 -1.51 11.51 -16.32
CA ARG A 190 -0.11 11.09 -16.15
C ARG A 190 0.00 9.90 -15.19
N PRO A 191 0.83 8.90 -15.51
CA PRO A 191 1.04 7.71 -14.68
C PRO A 191 1.88 7.99 -13.43
N TYR A 192 2.59 9.11 -13.40
CA TYR A 192 3.35 9.59 -12.24
C TYR A 192 3.07 11.07 -12.05
N PHE A 193 3.16 11.51 -10.79
CA PHE A 193 2.98 12.91 -10.45
C PHE A 193 4.13 13.77 -11.00
N ASP A 194 3.78 14.85 -11.69
CA ASP A 194 4.71 15.83 -12.24
C ASP A 194 4.25 17.25 -11.85
N GLU A 195 5.02 17.89 -10.98
CA GLU A 195 4.74 19.24 -10.48
C GLU A 195 4.82 20.33 -11.56
N GLN A 196 5.47 20.02 -12.68
CA GLN A 196 5.57 20.91 -13.83
C GLN A 196 4.33 20.85 -14.70
N GLU A 197 3.33 20.04 -14.35
CA GLU A 197 2.11 19.86 -15.11
C GLU A 197 0.90 20.18 -14.23
N PRO A 198 -0.30 20.39 -14.79
CA PRO A 198 -1.44 20.76 -13.97
C PRO A 198 -1.85 19.64 -13.00
N TYR A 199 -2.15 20.00 -11.75
CA TYR A 199 -2.62 19.10 -10.70
C TYR A 199 -3.67 19.78 -9.80
N ASP A 200 -4.39 18.97 -9.05
CA ASP A 200 -5.33 19.39 -8.01
C ASP A 200 -4.73 19.14 -6.62
N VAL A 201 -5.18 19.91 -5.63
CA VAL A 201 -4.74 19.80 -4.24
C VAL A 201 -5.95 19.78 -3.32
N PHE A 202 -6.01 18.76 -2.47
CA PHE A 202 -7.01 18.59 -1.44
C PHE A 202 -6.39 18.70 -0.05
N ASP A 203 -7.19 19.07 0.94
CA ASP A 203 -6.88 18.78 2.35
C ASP A 203 -7.42 17.41 2.76
N TYR A 204 -7.01 16.91 3.94
CA TYR A 204 -7.55 15.67 4.52
C TYR A 204 -9.03 15.77 4.95
N GLY A 205 -9.63 16.97 4.94
CA GLY A 205 -11.07 17.15 5.12
C GLY A 205 -11.89 16.77 3.88
N GLY A 206 -11.24 16.68 2.72
CA GLY A 206 -11.83 16.45 1.41
C GLY A 206 -12.19 17.74 0.67
N ASN A 207 -11.68 18.89 1.11
CA ASN A 207 -11.89 20.15 0.41
C ASN A 207 -10.87 20.30 -0.72
N LEU A 208 -11.34 20.54 -1.94
CA LEU A 208 -10.51 20.94 -3.07
C LEU A 208 -10.03 22.38 -2.84
N LEU A 209 -8.74 22.54 -2.51
CA LEU A 209 -8.14 23.84 -2.22
C LEU A 209 -7.69 24.55 -3.49
N TYR A 210 -7.08 23.80 -4.40
CA TYR A 210 -6.55 24.30 -5.67
C TYR A 210 -6.87 23.29 -6.77
N SER A 211 -7.22 23.79 -7.95
CA SER A 211 -7.48 22.94 -9.10
C SER A 211 -6.76 23.42 -10.34
N ASN A 212 -6.24 22.47 -11.12
CA ASN A 212 -5.55 22.70 -12.38
C ASN A 212 -4.40 23.73 -12.25
N ILE A 213 -3.68 23.67 -11.13
CA ILE A 213 -2.53 24.54 -10.85
C ILE A 213 -1.24 23.86 -11.30
N GLN A 214 -0.21 24.66 -11.61
CA GLN A 214 1.09 24.18 -12.09
C GLN A 214 2.20 24.96 -11.40
N GLY A 215 3.27 24.30 -10.96
CA GLY A 215 4.48 24.95 -10.43
C GLY A 215 4.33 25.82 -9.17
N PHE A 216 3.13 25.90 -8.56
CA PHE A 216 2.78 26.97 -7.61
C PHE A 216 2.94 26.59 -6.12
N VAL A 217 2.69 25.34 -5.71
CA VAL A 217 2.60 25.00 -4.27
C VAL A 217 3.90 24.45 -3.68
N VAL A 218 4.74 23.77 -4.47
CA VAL A 218 6.05 23.25 -4.00
C VAL A 218 7.05 24.37 -3.65
N ARG A 219 6.88 25.58 -4.21
CA ARG A 219 7.77 26.74 -4.02
C ARG A 219 7.36 27.72 -2.91
N ILE A 220 6.15 27.63 -2.37
CA ILE A 220 5.70 28.50 -1.27
C ILE A 220 5.98 27.85 0.09
N PHE A 221 5.89 26.52 0.16
CA PHE A 221 6.16 25.74 1.37
C PHE A 221 7.59 25.18 1.45
N GLY A 222 8.43 25.44 0.45
CA GLY A 222 9.90 25.45 0.56
C GLY A 222 10.38 26.76 -0.05
N SER A 223 11.01 27.69 0.66
CA SER A 223 12.26 27.51 1.39
C SER A 223 12.65 28.85 2.05
N PRO A 224 13.67 28.92 2.91
CA PRO A 224 15.06 28.79 2.45
C PRO A 224 15.64 27.39 2.63
#